data_AF-A0A3D1XP96-F1
#
_entry.id   AF-A0A3D1XP96-F1
#
_cell.length_a   1.000
_cell.length_b   1.000
_cell.length_c   1.000
_cell.angle_alpha   90.00
_cell.angle_beta   90.00
_cell.angle_gamma   90.00
#
_symmetry.space_group_name_H-M   'P 1'
#
loop_
_entity.id
_entity.type
_entity.pdbx_description
1 polymer ?
#
loop_
_entity_poly.entity_id
_entity_poly.type
_entity_poly.pdbx_seq_one_letter_code
_entity_poly.pdbx_strand_id
1 'polypeptide(L)' 'MTKDPVADFWGNIECALGESSFRYIIEDLIVKVRKQLDDSSMTAQAIDISDNYNEISAMAQKDGLEDFALALRFATD' A
#
# COMPACT_ATOMS: atom_id res chain seq x y z
N MET A 1 17.90 10.09 1.63
CA MET A 1 17.43 8.69 1.73
C MET A 1 15.92 8.74 1.76
N THR A 2 15.28 8.48 0.63
CA THR A 2 13.84 8.18 0.61
C THR A 2 13.67 6.88 1.38
N LYS A 3 12.99 6.92 2.53
CA LYS A 3 12.70 5.71 3.31
C LYS A 3 11.74 4.85 2.49
N ASP A 4 11.97 3.54 2.51
CA ASP A 4 11.07 2.57 1.91
C ASP A 4 9.75 2.60 2.70
N PRO A 5 8.65 3.01 2.07
CA PRO A 5 7.39 3.19 2.76
C PRO A 5 6.79 1.86 3.21
N VAL A 6 7.09 0.76 2.53
CA VAL A 6 6.63 -0.59 2.89
C VAL A 6 7.40 -1.09 4.10
N ALA A 7 8.71 -0.86 4.15
CA ALA A 7 9.51 -1.18 5.33
C ALA A 7 9.08 -0.36 6.57
N ASP A 8 8.81 0.94 6.38
CA ASP A 8 8.29 1.80 7.44
C ASP A 8 6.90 1.32 7.92
N PHE A 9 6.04 0.81 7.04
CA PHE A 9 4.75 0.22 7.42
C PHE A 9 4.92 -0.98 8.36
N TRP A 10 5.73 -1.96 7.98
CA TRP A 10 5.95 -3.17 8.79
C TRP A 10 6.58 -2.86 10.15
N GLY A 11 7.45 -1.85 10.23
CA GLY A 11 8.05 -1.43 11.50
C GLY A 11 7.08 -0.77 12.48
N ASN A 12 5.92 -0.30 12.01
CA ASN A 12 4.94 0.43 12.83
C ASN A 12 3.61 -0.30 13.03
N ILE A 13 3.41 -1.45 12.37
CA ILE A 13 2.12 -2.15 12.35
C ILE A 13 1.68 -2.65 13.75
N GLU A 14 2.62 -3.02 14.62
CA GLU A 14 2.31 -3.50 15.98
C GLU A 14 1.68 -2.42 16.87
N CYS A 15 2.02 -1.15 16.64
CA CYS A 15 1.43 -0.01 17.34
C CYS A 15 0.05 0.39 16.79
N ALA A 16 -0.31 -0.13 15.61
CA ALA A 16 -1.43 0.33 14.81
C ALA A 16 -2.71 -0.51 14.95
N LEU A 17 -2.68 -1.60 15.70
CA LEU A 17 -3.73 -2.64 15.74
C LEU A 17 -5.11 -2.20 16.30
N GLY A 18 -5.35 -0.89 16.48
CA GLY A 18 -6.71 -0.35 16.62
C GLY A 18 -7.29 0.00 15.25
N GLU A 19 -8.52 -0.45 14.95
CA GLU A 19 -9.17 -0.33 13.62
C GLU A 19 -9.05 1.05 12.96
N SER A 20 -9.25 2.13 13.73
CA SER A 20 -9.18 3.51 13.22
C SER A 20 -7.75 3.96 12.86
N SER A 21 -6.75 3.40 13.56
CA SER A 21 -5.34 3.71 13.33
C SER A 21 -4.78 2.90 12.17
N PHE A 22 -5.25 1.66 12.00
CA PHE A 22 -4.80 0.78 10.93
C PHE A 22 -5.17 1.33 9.54
N ARG A 23 -6.42 1.76 9.35
CA ARG A 23 -6.87 2.35 8.08
C ARG A 23 -6.04 3.57 7.68
N TYR A 24 -5.77 4.46 8.64
CA TYR A 24 -4.95 5.66 8.39
C TYR A 24 -3.54 5.31 7.89
N ILE A 25 -2.93 4.27 8.47
CA ILE A 25 -1.58 3.84 8.10
C ILE A 25 -1.55 3.18 6.72
N ILE A 26 -2.60 2.44 6.34
CA ILE A 26 -2.73 1.89 4.99
C ILE A 26 -2.92 3.00 3.95
N GLU A 27 -3.77 4.00 4.23
CA GLU A 27 -3.98 5.14 3.34
C GLU A 27 -2.66 5.95 3.17
N ASP A 28 -1.91 6.18 4.24
CA ASP A 28 -0.59 6.82 4.17
C ASP A 28 0.42 5.99 3.38
N LEU A 29 0.44 4.66 3.55
CA LEU A 29 1.27 3.75 2.77
C LEU A 29 0.97 3.87 1.27
N ILE A 30 -0.31 3.85 0.88
CA ILE A 30 -0.75 3.98 -0.52
C ILE A 30 -0.24 5.29 -1.12
N VAL A 31 -0.42 6.41 -0.41
CA VAL A 31 0.04 7.73 -0.88
C VAL A 31 1.55 7.77 -1.06
N LYS A 32 2.31 7.14 -0.15
CA LYS A 32 3.78 7.11 -0.22
C LYS A 32 4.28 6.22 -1.35
N VAL A 33 3.69 5.04 -1.53
CA VAL A 33 4.04 4.12 -2.64
C VAL A 33 3.69 4.77 -3.98
N ARG A 34 2.51 5.39 -4.12
CA ARG A 34 2.13 6.06 -5.36
C ARG A 34 3.12 7.12 -5.82
N LYS A 35 3.70 7.88 -4.90
CA LYS A 35 4.73 8.91 -5.17
C LYS A 35 6.05 8.34 -5.68
N GLN A 36 6.28 7.04 -5.53
CA GLN A 36 7.51 6.35 -5.95
C GLN A 36 7.33 5.59 -7.26
N LEU A 37 6.09 5.38 -7.71
CA LEU A 37 5.78 4.69 -8.94
C LEU A 37 5.75 5.66 -10.12
N ASP A 38 6.28 5.19 -11.25
CA ASP A 38 6.07 5.83 -12.54
C ASP A 38 4.60 5.69 -12.98
N ASP A 39 4.08 6.66 -13.72
CA ASP A 39 2.67 6.66 -14.15
C ASP A 39 2.32 5.50 -15.10
N SER A 40 3.32 4.85 -15.70
CA SER A 40 3.12 3.64 -16.50
C SER A 40 2.88 2.37 -15.67
N SER A 41 3.13 2.40 -14.35
CA SER A 41 2.86 1.28 -13.44
C SER A 41 1.36 0.96 -13.39
N MET A 42 1.03 -0.34 -13.48
CA MET A 42 -0.34 -0.80 -13.32
C MET A 42 -0.87 -0.49 -11.91
N THR A 43 0.02 -0.56 -10.92
CA THR A 43 -0.25 -0.21 -9.53
C THR A 43 -0.52 1.28 -9.36
N ALA A 44 0.27 2.15 -10.00
CA ALA A 44 0.04 3.60 -9.98
C ALA A 44 -1.35 3.94 -10.52
N GLN A 45 -1.71 3.38 -11.68
CA GLN A 45 -3.02 3.57 -12.30
C GLN A 45 -4.16 3.02 -11.44
N ALA A 46 -3.95 1.86 -10.79
CA ALA A 46 -4.94 1.30 -9.88
C ALA A 46 -5.18 2.20 -8.66
N ILE A 47 -4.12 2.77 -8.07
CA ILE A 47 -4.25 3.71 -6.95
C ILE A 47 -5.01 4.99 -7.37
N ASP A 48 -4.76 5.48 -8.59
CA ASP A 48 -5.38 6.73 -9.06
C ASP A 48 -6.87 6.59 -9.41
N ILE A 49 -7.33 5.36 -9.70
CA ILE A 49 -8.68 5.08 -10.22
C ILE A 49 -9.55 4.32 -9.21
N SER A 50 -8.95 3.48 -8.36
CA SER A 50 -9.68 2.54 -7.50
C SER A 50 -9.52 2.88 -6.01
N ASP A 51 -10.65 2.89 -5.30
CA ASP A 51 -10.69 2.94 -3.83
C ASP A 51 -10.66 1.53 -3.20
N ASN A 52 -10.43 0.48 -4.01
CA ASN A 52 -10.50 -0.91 -3.58
C ASN A 52 -9.11 -1.53 -3.38
N TYR A 53 -8.75 -1.82 -2.12
CA TYR A 53 -7.46 -2.41 -1.77
C TYR A 53 -7.19 -3.77 -2.42
N ASN A 54 -8.22 -4.57 -2.72
CA ASN A 54 -8.05 -5.85 -3.43
C ASN A 54 -7.59 -5.65 -4.88
N GLU A 55 -8.11 -4.64 -5.56
CA GLU A 55 -7.73 -4.31 -6.93
C GLU A 55 -6.30 -3.75 -6.98
N ILE A 56 -5.96 -2.86 -6.04
CA ILE A 56 -4.61 -2.32 -5.92
C ILE A 56 -3.62 -3.44 -5.59
N SER A 57 -3.95 -4.33 -4.66
CA SER A 57 -3.13 -5.51 -4.30
C SER A 57 -2.89 -6.41 -5.50
N ALA A 58 -3.90 -6.67 -6.32
CA ALA A 58 -3.76 -7.50 -7.51
C ALA A 58 -2.82 -6.88 -8.56
N MET A 59 -2.85 -5.55 -8.74
CA MET A 59 -1.93 -4.88 -9.66
C MET A 59 -0.51 -4.79 -9.09
N ALA A 60 -0.37 -4.54 -7.78
CA ALA A 60 0.90 -4.58 -7.08
C ALA A 60 1.63 -5.91 -7.27
N GLN A 61 0.91 -7.04 -7.24
CA GLN A 61 1.51 -8.35 -7.54
C GLN A 61 2.02 -8.49 -8.97
N LYS A 62 1.29 -7.94 -9.94
CA LYS A 62 1.70 -7.98 -11.35
C LYS A 62 2.94 -7.11 -11.59
N ASP A 63 3.07 -6.00 -10.87
CA ASP A 63 4.24 -5.12 -10.92
C ASP A 63 5.43 -5.61 -10.08
N GLY A 64 5.31 -6.75 -9.39
CA GLY A 64 6.37 -7.32 -8.54
C GLY A 64 6.52 -6.64 -7.17
N LEU A 65 5.52 -5.86 -6.74
CA LEU A 65 5.47 -5.17 -5.45
C LEU A 65 4.83 -6.06 -4.38
N GLU A 66 5.42 -7.23 -4.15
CA GLU A 66 4.82 -8.32 -3.36
C GLU A 66 4.52 -7.91 -1.91
N ASP A 67 5.44 -7.20 -1.25
CA ASP A 67 5.26 -6.76 0.15
C ASP A 67 4.17 -5.67 0.28
N PHE A 68 4.06 -4.78 -0.71
CA PHE A 68 2.98 -3.79 -0.76
C PHE A 68 1.62 -4.47 -0.99
N ALA A 69 1.57 -5.44 -1.91
CA ALA A 69 0.38 -6.23 -2.14
C ALA A 69 -0.07 -6.99 -0.88
N LEU A 70 0.87 -7.52 -0.11
CA LEU A 70 0.61 -8.18 1.16
C LEU A 70 0.04 -7.22 2.20
N ALA A 71 0.62 -6.02 2.35
CA ALA A 71 0.13 -5.00 3.28
C ALA A 71 -1.34 -4.63 3.00
N LEU A 72 -1.72 -4.48 1.73
CA LEU A 72 -3.09 -4.14 1.34
C LEU A 72 -4.12 -5.22 1.68
N ARG A 73 -3.73 -6.49 1.72
CA ARG A 73 -4.64 -7.60 2.06
C ARG A 73 -5.06 -7.58 3.53
N PHE A 74 -4.21 -7.07 4.42
CA PHE A 74 -4.57 -6.88 5.83
C PHE A 74 -5.64 -5.80 6.04
N ALA A 75 -5.90 -4.95 5.04
CA ALA A 75 -6.94 -3.92 5.09
C ALA A 75 -8.30 -4.38 4.58
N THR A 76 -8.38 -5.61 4.06
CA THR A 76 -9.61 -6.20 3.53
C THR A 76 -10.17 -7.32 4.40
N ASP A 77 -9.38 -7.81 5.36
CA ASP A 77 -9.75 -8.82 6.37
C ASP A 77 -10.26 -8.15 7.65
#